data_AF-A0A8H7LPV5-F1
#
_entry.id   AF-A0A8H7LPV5-F1
#
_cell.length_a   1.000
_cell.length_b   1.000
_cell.length_c   1.000
_cell.angle_alpha   90.00
_cell.angle_beta   90.00
_cell.angle_gamma   90.00
#
_symmetry.space_group_name_H-M   'P 1'
#
loop_
_entity.id
_entity.type
_entity.pdbx_description
1 polymer ?
#
loop_
_entity_poly.entity_id
_entity_poly.type
_entity_poly.pdbx_seq_one_letter_code
_entity_poly.pdbx_strand_id
1 'polypeptide(L)'
;MPRSISATLLHSIYGYEAATSHDRFLVEAKEIFSFLGKAMLPSIRQSNKKGVPVMVASLRADALKIGLTEDEADDYVAQIAITMFAGGADTSVNTLIMFFMAMVLYPDVQKRAQAEIDSVLGHSRLPKVEDRAQLGYVDRVVQETLRWGPVTPLAVPHTCFKDDTYKGYRIPQGSVVTGNVWAMTRDETVYKDAEAFEPDRYLDPVTPASPVFGWGRR
;
A
#
# COMPACT_ATOMS: atom_id res chain seq x y z
N MET A 1 22.43 9.79 -17.63
CA MET A 1 22.24 10.19 -16.21
C MET A 1 21.40 9.11 -15.52
N PRO A 2 21.65 8.79 -14.24
CA PRO A 2 20.76 7.90 -13.50
C PRO A 2 19.36 8.51 -13.46
N ARG A 3 18.32 7.73 -13.77
CA ARG A 3 16.92 8.20 -13.68
C ARG A 3 16.58 8.42 -12.21
N SER A 4 15.90 9.52 -11.87
CA SER A 4 15.40 9.71 -10.50
C SER A 4 14.42 8.59 -10.15
N ILE A 5 14.34 8.21 -8.87
CA ILE A 5 13.42 7.14 -8.44
C ILE A 5 11.98 7.50 -8.76
N SER A 6 11.55 8.76 -8.63
CA SER A 6 10.17 9.14 -8.99
C SER A 6 9.93 9.11 -10.48
N ALA A 7 10.92 9.41 -11.32
CA ALA A 7 10.82 9.15 -12.76
C ALA A 7 10.71 7.64 -13.04
N THR A 8 11.40 6.80 -12.27
CA THR A 8 11.34 5.33 -12.38
C THR A 8 10.04 4.75 -11.82
N LEU A 9 9.49 5.33 -10.74
CA LEU A 9 8.23 4.95 -10.10
C LEU A 9 7.07 5.34 -11.01
N LEU A 10 7.03 6.59 -11.48
CA LEU A 10 6.05 7.05 -12.46
C LEU A 10 6.17 6.28 -13.78
N HIS A 11 7.38 5.97 -14.26
CA HIS A 11 7.57 5.09 -15.41
C HIS A 11 7.13 3.64 -15.10
N SER A 12 7.24 3.16 -13.87
CA SER A 12 6.78 1.81 -13.51
C SER A 12 5.27 1.71 -13.35
N ILE A 13 4.63 2.80 -12.90
CA ILE A 13 3.17 2.91 -12.70
C ILE A 13 2.47 3.24 -14.02
N TYR A 14 3.02 4.19 -14.78
CA TYR A 14 2.40 4.75 -15.98
C TYR A 14 3.13 4.41 -17.28
N GLY A 15 4.30 3.75 -17.23
CA GLY A 15 4.98 3.24 -18.44
C GLY A 15 5.72 4.27 -19.29
N TYR A 16 5.81 5.53 -18.87
CA TYR A 16 6.41 6.62 -19.66
C TYR A 16 7.53 7.36 -18.92
N GLU A 17 8.47 7.92 -19.68
CA GLU A 17 9.42 8.90 -19.16
C GLU A 17 8.69 10.23 -18.90
N ALA A 18 8.45 10.55 -17.63
CA ALA A 18 7.85 11.82 -17.21
C ALA A 18 8.66 13.08 -17.64
N ALA A 19 9.87 12.92 -18.18
CA ALA A 19 10.68 14.03 -18.73
C ALA A 19 10.32 14.40 -20.18
N THR A 20 9.66 13.51 -20.92
CA THR A 20 9.31 13.69 -22.35
C THR A 20 7.81 13.55 -22.62
N SER A 21 7.02 13.35 -21.56
CA SER A 21 5.57 13.19 -21.64
C SER A 21 4.87 14.51 -21.97
N HIS A 22 3.97 14.48 -22.96
CA HIS A 22 3.03 15.57 -23.23
C HIS A 22 1.77 15.47 -22.34
N ASP A 23 1.68 14.42 -21.52
CA ASP A 23 0.59 14.23 -20.56
C ASP A 23 0.80 15.14 -19.35
N ARG A 24 -0.04 16.17 -19.27
CA ARG A 24 -0.04 17.19 -18.23
C ARG A 24 -0.20 16.60 -16.82
N PHE A 25 -0.97 15.51 -16.67
CA PHE A 25 -1.17 14.87 -15.38
C PHE A 25 0.14 14.27 -14.85
N LEU A 26 0.94 13.64 -15.72
CA LEU A 26 2.21 13.01 -15.32
C LEU A 26 3.28 14.04 -14.96
N VAL A 27 3.29 15.18 -15.67
CA VAL A 27 4.19 16.29 -15.36
C VAL A 27 3.83 16.90 -14.01
N GLU A 28 2.55 17.20 -13.77
CA GLU A 28 2.07 17.75 -12.50
C GLU A 28 2.30 16.77 -11.32
N ALA A 29 2.04 15.48 -11.50
CA ALA A 29 2.32 14.46 -10.49
C ALA A 29 3.80 14.43 -10.10
N LYS A 30 4.71 14.47 -11.08
CA LYS A 30 6.16 14.52 -10.83
C LYS A 30 6.57 15.75 -10.03
N GLU A 31 6.01 16.92 -10.36
CA GLU A 31 6.28 18.17 -9.64
C GLU A 31 5.85 18.09 -8.18
N ILE A 32 4.66 17.53 -7.91
CA ILE A 32 4.16 17.30 -6.55
C ILE A 32 5.09 16.36 -5.77
N PHE A 33 5.46 15.21 -6.34
CA PHE A 33 6.36 14.26 -5.66
C PHE A 33 7.75 14.86 -5.41
N SER A 34 8.28 15.65 -6.35
CA SER A 34 9.57 16.36 -6.15
C SER A 34 9.47 17.43 -5.07
N PHE A 35 8.38 18.21 -5.05
CA PHE A 35 8.13 19.22 -4.04
C PHE A 35 8.04 18.61 -2.64
N LEU A 36 7.23 17.56 -2.47
CA LEU A 36 7.06 16.88 -1.19
C LEU A 36 8.36 16.21 -0.72
N GLY A 37 9.10 15.58 -1.63
CA GLY A 37 10.42 15.04 -1.32
C GLY A 37 11.38 16.11 -0.81
N LYS A 38 11.47 17.26 -1.50
CA LYS A 38 12.33 18.39 -1.09
C LYS A 38 11.91 18.99 0.25
N ALA A 39 10.61 19.07 0.53
CA ALA A 39 10.09 19.56 1.81
C ALA A 39 10.52 18.71 3.01
N MET A 40 10.80 17.41 2.81
CA MET A 40 11.25 16.51 3.87
C MET A 40 12.77 16.52 4.11
N LEU A 41 13.58 17.01 3.16
CA LEU A 41 15.04 17.01 3.25
C LEU A 41 15.61 17.70 4.51
N PRO A 42 15.09 18.86 4.97
CA PRO A 42 15.58 19.49 6.19
C PRO A 42 15.44 18.57 7.41
N SER A 43 14.30 17.90 7.56
CA SER A 43 14.02 16.98 8.67
C SER A 43 14.91 15.72 8.61
N ILE A 44 15.19 15.22 7.40
CA ILE A 44 16.09 14.08 7.17
C ILE A 44 17.53 14.45 7.57
N ARG A 45 18.02 15.62 7.13
CA ARG A 45 19.37 16.11 7.45
C ARG A 45 19.54 16.39 8.95
N GLN A 46 18.51 16.91 9.61
CA GLN A 46 18.55 17.17 11.06
C GLN A 46 18.62 15.87 11.88
N SER A 47 17.84 14.84 11.50
CA SER A 47 17.83 13.54 12.18
C SER A 47 19.20 12.86 12.13
N ASN A 48 19.89 12.94 10.99
CA ASN A 48 21.26 12.44 10.82
C ASN A 48 22.26 13.08 11.80
N LYS A 49 22.17 14.39 12.04
CA LYS A 49 23.07 15.12 12.95
C LYS A 49 22.86 14.78 14.43
N LYS A 50 21.66 14.31 14.81
CA LYS A 50 21.31 13.98 16.20
C LYS A 50 21.58 12.52 16.57
N GLY A 51 22.11 11.71 15.65
CA GLY A 51 22.35 10.28 15.90
C GLY A 51 21.07 9.48 16.13
N VAL A 52 19.90 10.03 15.76
CA VAL A 52 18.62 9.32 15.84
C VAL A 52 18.55 8.39 14.63
N PRO A 53 18.47 7.06 14.82
CA PRO A 53 18.37 6.13 13.70
C PRO A 53 17.02 6.31 13.02
N VAL A 54 17.03 7.02 11.89
CA VAL A 54 15.90 7.11 10.97
C VAL A 54 16.31 6.35 9.73
N MET A 55 15.50 5.38 9.28
CA MET A 55 15.79 4.51 8.14
C MET A 55 16.30 5.30 6.92
N VAL A 56 15.63 6.42 6.63
CA VAL A 56 15.92 7.34 5.54
C VAL A 56 17.32 7.98 5.67
N ALA A 57 17.76 8.27 6.90
CA ALA A 57 19.08 8.82 7.20
C ALA A 57 20.21 7.79 6.96
N SER A 58 19.98 6.53 7.35
CA SER A 58 20.89 5.41 7.07
C SER A 58 21.01 5.14 5.56
N LEU A 59 19.88 5.18 4.83
CA LEU A 59 19.88 5.02 3.37
C LEU A 59 20.68 6.10 2.63
N ARG A 60 20.72 7.34 3.16
CA ARG A 60 21.60 8.39 2.62
C ARG A 60 23.07 8.06 2.76
N ALA A 61 23.46 7.58 3.94
CA ALA A 61 24.84 7.20 4.19
C ALA A 61 25.27 6.05 3.28
N ASP A 62 24.38 5.08 3.04
CA ASP A 62 24.65 3.96 2.13
C ASP A 62 24.68 4.41 0.66
N ALA A 63 23.82 5.34 0.24
CA ALA A 63 23.86 5.95 -1.10
C ALA A 63 25.22 6.62 -1.39
N LEU A 64 25.77 7.33 -0.41
CA LEU A 64 27.11 7.93 -0.55
C LEU A 64 28.22 6.87 -0.66
N LYS A 65 28.12 5.76 0.09
CA LYS A 65 29.10 4.66 0.02
C LYS A 65 29.14 3.95 -1.33
N ILE A 66 28.01 3.89 -2.04
CA ILE A 66 27.94 3.31 -3.38
C ILE A 66 28.34 4.31 -4.49
N GLY A 67 28.81 5.51 -4.12
CA GLY A 67 29.42 6.48 -5.03
C GLY A 67 28.48 7.55 -5.59
N LEU A 68 27.26 7.72 -5.05
CA LEU A 68 26.40 8.85 -5.41
C LEU A 68 26.98 10.16 -4.86
N THR A 69 26.79 11.24 -5.61
CA THR A 69 27.07 12.60 -5.13
C THR A 69 26.12 12.99 -3.99
N GLU A 70 26.42 14.05 -3.24
CA GLU A 70 25.54 14.51 -2.17
C GLU A 70 24.13 14.87 -2.66
N ASP A 71 24.05 15.53 -3.82
CA ASP A 71 22.76 15.91 -4.42
C ASP A 71 21.97 14.69 -4.91
N GLU A 72 22.63 13.71 -5.52
CA GLU A 72 22.00 12.46 -5.95
C GLU A 72 21.53 11.63 -4.75
N ALA A 73 22.33 11.56 -3.68
CA ALA A 73 21.95 10.87 -2.46
C ALA A 73 20.77 11.56 -1.76
N ASP A 74 20.73 12.90 -1.76
CA ASP A 74 19.62 13.66 -1.22
C ASP A 74 18.33 13.44 -2.03
N ASP A 75 18.38 13.52 -3.37
CA ASP A 75 17.22 13.20 -4.20
C ASP A 75 16.76 11.76 -3.98
N TYR A 76 17.67 10.78 -4.05
CA TYR A 76 17.36 9.36 -3.84
C TYR A 76 16.58 9.11 -2.54
N VAL A 77 17.05 9.69 -1.45
CA VAL A 77 16.49 9.52 -0.11
C VAL A 77 15.16 10.27 0.05
N ALA A 78 15.04 11.47 -0.52
CA ALA A 78 13.79 12.20 -0.57
C ALA A 78 12.69 11.42 -1.30
N GLN A 79 13.03 10.78 -2.43
CA GLN A 79 12.08 9.98 -3.21
C GLN A 79 11.61 8.73 -2.46
N ILE A 80 12.52 8.04 -1.77
CA ILE A 80 12.15 6.88 -0.94
C ILE A 80 11.23 7.32 0.20
N ALA A 81 11.58 8.41 0.89
CA ALA A 81 10.80 8.93 1.99
C ALA A 81 9.35 9.24 1.57
N ILE A 82 9.14 9.91 0.43
CA ILE A 82 7.78 10.24 -0.01
C ILE A 82 7.00 9.02 -0.47
N THR A 83 7.67 8.06 -1.12
CA THR A 83 7.02 6.82 -1.55
C THR A 83 6.57 5.98 -0.34
N MET A 84 7.42 5.87 0.69
CA MET A 84 7.08 5.18 1.93
C MET A 84 5.94 5.88 2.69
N PHE A 85 5.99 7.21 2.76
CA PHE A 85 4.95 7.99 3.42
C PHE A 85 3.61 7.84 2.71
N ALA A 86 3.57 8.09 1.40
CA ALA A 86 2.34 7.99 0.60
C ALA A 86 1.78 6.56 0.60
N GLY A 87 2.63 5.54 0.51
CA GLY A 87 2.20 4.14 0.48
C GLY A 87 1.77 3.59 1.85
N GLY A 88 2.30 4.13 2.96
CA GLY A 88 2.11 3.56 4.30
C GLY A 88 1.21 4.38 5.24
N ALA A 89 1.09 5.69 5.03
CA ALA A 89 0.32 6.56 5.92
C ALA A 89 -1.17 6.59 5.52
N ASP A 90 -1.49 7.15 4.36
CA ASP A 90 -2.88 7.41 3.95
C ASP A 90 -3.69 6.12 3.80
N THR A 91 -3.09 5.06 3.22
CA THR A 91 -3.72 3.75 3.02
C THR A 91 -4.09 3.09 4.35
N SER A 92 -3.18 3.10 5.33
CA SER A 92 -3.40 2.52 6.66
C SER A 92 -4.46 3.30 7.43
N VAL A 93 -4.42 4.64 7.39
CA VAL A 93 -5.41 5.49 8.05
C VAL A 93 -6.81 5.24 7.48
N ASN A 94 -6.96 5.19 6.16
CA ASN A 94 -8.25 4.91 5.55
C ASN A 94 -8.73 3.48 5.85
N THR A 95 -7.83 2.50 5.96
CA THR A 95 -8.20 1.14 6.35
C THR A 95 -8.76 1.13 7.79
N LEU A 96 -8.17 1.89 8.71
CA LEU A 96 -8.69 2.05 10.07
C LEU A 96 -10.06 2.75 10.07
N ILE A 97 -10.27 3.76 9.22
CA ILE A 97 -11.58 4.40 9.07
C ILE A 97 -12.62 3.38 8.60
N MET A 98 -12.28 2.54 7.60
CA MET A 98 -13.16 1.46 7.15
C MET A 98 -13.45 0.43 8.25
N PHE A 99 -12.44 0.09 9.06
CA PHE A 99 -12.63 -0.75 10.23
C PHE A 99 -13.63 -0.15 11.22
N PHE A 100 -13.46 1.12 11.61
CA PHE A 100 -14.40 1.77 12.53
C PHE A 100 -15.81 1.85 11.96
N MET A 101 -15.94 2.16 10.67
CA MET A 101 -17.24 2.13 9.98
C MET A 101 -17.87 0.74 10.06
N ALA A 102 -17.11 -0.33 9.80
CA ALA A 102 -17.59 -1.70 9.92
C ALA A 102 -18.01 -2.04 11.36
N MET A 103 -17.24 -1.65 12.38
CA MET A 103 -17.60 -1.93 13.78
C MET A 103 -18.87 -1.20 14.21
N VAL A 104 -19.13 0.02 13.68
CA VAL A 104 -20.37 0.76 13.93
C VAL A 104 -21.57 0.09 13.25
N LEU A 105 -21.41 -0.40 12.01
CA LEU A 105 -22.48 -1.06 11.26
C LEU A 105 -22.75 -2.50 11.72
N TYR A 106 -21.73 -3.18 12.26
CA TYR A 106 -21.76 -4.58 12.68
C TYR A 106 -21.30 -4.73 14.15
N PRO A 107 -22.06 -4.19 15.11
CA PRO A 107 -21.66 -4.14 16.52
C PRO A 107 -21.45 -5.53 17.15
N ASP A 108 -22.12 -6.58 16.65
CA ASP A 108 -21.93 -7.94 17.16
C ASP A 108 -20.57 -8.53 16.76
N VAL A 109 -20.05 -8.15 15.59
CA VAL A 109 -18.68 -8.49 15.19
C VAL A 109 -17.67 -7.85 16.14
N GLN A 110 -17.88 -6.57 16.47
CA GLN A 110 -17.04 -5.85 17.44
C GLN A 110 -17.05 -6.53 18.81
N LYS A 111 -18.24 -6.84 19.36
CA LYS A 111 -18.37 -7.52 20.66
C LYS A 111 -17.66 -8.87 20.68
N ARG A 112 -17.76 -9.64 19.58
CA ARG A 112 -17.11 -10.95 19.48
C ARG A 112 -15.58 -10.83 19.39
N ALA A 113 -15.07 -9.84 18.65
CA ALA A 113 -13.63 -9.56 18.62
C ALA A 113 -13.10 -9.14 19.99
N GLN A 114 -13.85 -8.31 20.72
CA GLN A 114 -13.52 -7.94 22.08
C GLN A 114 -13.52 -9.15 23.02
N ALA A 115 -14.54 -10.02 22.94
CA ALA A 115 -14.63 -11.23 23.76
C ALA A 115 -13.46 -12.20 23.52
N GLU A 116 -12.97 -12.33 22.27
CA GLU A 116 -11.76 -13.12 21.98
C GLU A 116 -10.53 -12.53 22.67
N ILE A 117 -10.32 -11.21 22.53
CA ILE A 117 -9.21 -10.50 23.18
C ILE A 117 -9.26 -10.68 24.70
N ASP A 118 -10.42 -10.45 25.31
CA ASP A 118 -10.62 -10.56 26.75
C ASP A 118 -10.39 -11.99 27.24
N SER A 119 -10.81 -13.00 26.46
CA SER A 119 -10.64 -14.41 26.80
C SER A 119 -9.19 -14.87 26.70
N VAL A 120 -8.45 -14.40 25.70
CA VAL A 120 -7.07 -14.86 25.42
C VAL A 120 -6.06 -14.11 26.27
N LEU A 121 -6.26 -12.81 26.48
CA LEU A 121 -5.27 -11.93 27.12
C LEU A 121 -5.66 -11.48 28.52
N GLY A 122 -6.95 -11.60 28.88
CA GLY A 122 -7.48 -11.00 30.10
C GLY A 122 -7.42 -9.47 30.08
N HIS A 123 -7.48 -8.86 31.26
CA HIS A 123 -7.60 -7.40 31.42
C HIS A 123 -6.33 -6.73 31.99
N SER A 124 -5.22 -7.48 32.09
CA SER A 124 -4.01 -7.02 32.80
C SER A 124 -3.02 -6.24 31.93
N ARG A 125 -3.15 -6.32 30.60
CA ARG A 125 -2.26 -5.65 29.64
C ARG A 125 -2.94 -5.42 28.30
N LEU A 126 -2.35 -4.52 27.50
CA LEU A 126 -2.74 -4.35 26.09
C LEU A 126 -2.19 -5.48 25.20
N PRO A 127 -2.84 -5.75 24.05
CA PRO A 127 -2.32 -6.68 23.05
C PRO A 127 -0.96 -6.26 22.48
N LYS A 128 -0.16 -7.26 22.11
CA LYS A 128 1.11 -7.09 21.38
C LYS A 128 1.08 -7.87 20.07
N VAL A 129 2.07 -7.61 19.20
CA VAL A 129 2.16 -8.28 17.89
C VAL A 129 2.31 -9.80 18.03
N GLU A 130 3.01 -10.25 19.06
CA GLU A 130 3.24 -11.68 19.32
C GLU A 130 1.96 -12.44 19.68
N ASP A 131 0.93 -11.73 20.17
CA ASP A 131 -0.36 -12.33 20.52
C ASP A 131 -1.20 -12.69 19.30
N ARG A 132 -0.89 -12.14 18.11
CA ARG A 132 -1.72 -12.26 16.90
C ARG A 132 -2.05 -13.71 16.54
N ALA A 133 -1.11 -14.64 16.72
CA ALA A 133 -1.32 -16.06 16.42
C ALA A 133 -2.42 -16.72 17.26
N GLN A 134 -2.78 -16.12 18.40
CA GLN A 134 -3.83 -16.60 19.30
C GLN A 134 -5.17 -15.87 19.10
N LEU A 135 -5.21 -14.82 18.28
CA LEU A 135 -6.37 -13.96 18.03
C LEU A 135 -6.97 -14.21 16.64
N GLY A 136 -7.45 -15.43 16.44
CA GLY A 136 -7.88 -15.92 15.13
C GLY A 136 -9.12 -15.23 14.58
N TYR A 137 -10.06 -14.80 15.42
CA TYR A 137 -11.22 -14.02 14.98
C TYR A 137 -10.83 -12.58 14.66
N VAL A 138 -9.98 -11.94 15.48
CA VAL A 138 -9.44 -10.60 15.17
C VAL A 138 -8.70 -10.59 13.84
N ASP A 139 -7.87 -11.61 13.55
CA ASP A 139 -7.16 -11.70 12.27
C ASP A 139 -8.15 -11.76 11.09
N ARG A 140 -9.25 -12.52 11.23
CA ARG A 140 -10.32 -12.57 10.23
C ARG A 140 -11.09 -11.26 10.09
N VAL A 141 -11.28 -10.50 11.17
CA VAL A 141 -11.85 -9.14 11.10
C VAL A 141 -10.94 -8.19 10.31
N VAL A 142 -9.62 -8.32 10.46
CA VAL A 142 -8.64 -7.54 9.67
C VAL A 142 -8.74 -7.93 8.19
N GLN A 143 -8.78 -9.22 7.87
CA GLN A 143 -8.96 -9.69 6.49
C GLN A 143 -10.28 -9.18 5.88
N GLU A 144 -11.37 -9.25 6.63
CA GLU A 144 -12.68 -8.81 6.16
C GLU A 144 -12.76 -7.29 5.98
N THR A 145 -12.08 -6.52 6.83
CA THR A 145 -11.94 -5.06 6.65
C THR A 145 -11.29 -4.73 5.31
N LEU A 146 -10.16 -5.39 5.01
CA LEU A 146 -9.43 -5.19 3.76
C LEU A 146 -10.25 -5.59 2.54
N ARG A 147 -11.06 -6.66 2.63
CA ARG A 147 -11.91 -7.13 1.53
C ARG A 147 -13.13 -6.22 1.31
N TRP A 148 -13.85 -5.90 2.38
CA TRP A 148 -15.13 -5.19 2.34
C TRP A 148 -14.95 -3.73 1.90
N GLY A 149 -13.93 -3.07 2.43
CA GLY A 149 -13.59 -1.68 2.15
C GLY A 149 -12.17 -1.49 1.62
N PRO A 150 -11.85 -1.95 0.39
CA PRO A 150 -10.51 -1.84 -0.15
C PRO A 150 -10.20 -0.37 -0.46
N VAL A 151 -9.16 0.19 0.18
CA VAL A 151 -8.77 1.61 0.02
C VAL A 151 -8.19 1.92 -1.38
N THR A 152 -7.80 0.90 -2.13
CA THR A 152 -7.28 0.95 -3.50
C THR A 152 -8.16 0.10 -4.44
N PRO A 153 -9.41 0.52 -4.72
CA PRO A 153 -10.39 -0.30 -5.45
C PRO A 153 -9.99 -0.64 -6.89
N LEU A 154 -9.09 0.12 -7.50
CA LEU A 154 -8.55 -0.10 -8.85
C LEU A 154 -7.06 -0.51 -8.85
N ALA A 155 -6.54 -0.94 -7.70
CA ALA A 155 -5.13 -1.20 -7.48
C ALA A 155 -4.24 0.00 -7.90
N VAL A 156 -2.94 -0.24 -8.04
CA VAL A 156 -2.03 0.69 -8.69
C VAL A 156 -2.01 0.37 -10.19
N PRO A 157 -2.10 1.36 -11.10
CA PRO A 157 -1.99 1.10 -12.53
C PRO A 157 -0.66 0.46 -12.94
N HIS A 158 -0.71 -0.35 -13.98
CA HIS A 158 0.42 -0.98 -14.65
C HIS A 158 0.51 -0.53 -16.09
N THR A 159 1.64 -0.81 -16.74
CA THR A 159 1.78 -0.62 -18.18
C THR A 159 2.36 -1.85 -18.87
N CYS A 160 1.78 -2.21 -20.00
CA CYS A 160 2.27 -3.28 -20.85
C CYS A 160 3.58 -2.88 -21.53
N PHE A 161 4.69 -3.55 -21.19
CA PHE A 161 6.01 -3.27 -21.77
C PHE A 161 6.19 -3.77 -23.21
N LYS A 162 5.30 -4.64 -23.68
CA LYS A 162 5.23 -5.17 -25.03
C LYS A 162 3.78 -5.50 -25.36
N ASP A 163 3.48 -5.67 -26.64
CA ASP A 163 2.19 -6.21 -27.07
C ASP A 163 1.91 -7.55 -26.37
N ASP A 164 0.68 -7.69 -25.88
CA ASP A 164 0.18 -8.88 -25.22
C ASP A 164 -1.22 -9.24 -25.71
N THR A 165 -1.74 -10.40 -25.31
CA THR A 165 -3.10 -10.83 -25.60
C THR A 165 -3.72 -11.49 -24.38
N TYR A 166 -4.84 -10.96 -23.91
CA TYR A 166 -5.58 -11.50 -22.78
C TYR A 166 -6.99 -11.85 -23.19
N LYS A 167 -7.41 -13.10 -22.97
CA LYS A 167 -8.75 -13.62 -23.36
C LYS A 167 -9.13 -13.31 -24.83
N GLY A 168 -8.15 -13.35 -25.73
CA GLY A 168 -8.33 -13.06 -27.16
C GLY A 168 -8.30 -11.58 -27.53
N TYR A 169 -8.22 -10.66 -26.56
CA TYR A 169 -8.09 -9.23 -26.81
C TYR A 169 -6.62 -8.84 -26.88
N ARG A 170 -6.22 -8.19 -27.98
CA ARG A 170 -4.88 -7.60 -28.13
C ARG A 170 -4.75 -6.40 -27.19
N ILE A 171 -3.68 -6.39 -26.39
CA ILE A 171 -3.30 -5.28 -25.52
C ILE A 171 -1.97 -4.72 -26.07
N PRO A 172 -1.99 -3.56 -26.75
CA PRO A 172 -0.78 -2.97 -27.29
C PRO A 172 0.24 -2.57 -26.22
N GLN A 173 1.52 -2.57 -26.59
CA GLN A 173 2.59 -1.96 -25.79
C GLN A 173 2.23 -0.52 -25.42
N GLY A 174 2.52 -0.13 -24.18
CA GLY A 174 2.22 1.19 -23.63
C GLY A 174 0.79 1.35 -23.10
N SER A 175 -0.06 0.31 -23.20
CA SER A 175 -1.41 0.34 -22.62
C SER A 175 -1.35 0.34 -21.09
N VAL A 176 -2.16 1.20 -20.46
CA VAL A 176 -2.36 1.20 -19.01
C VAL A 176 -3.37 0.12 -18.63
N VAL A 177 -3.03 -0.69 -17.64
CA VAL A 177 -3.86 -1.80 -17.14
C VAL A 177 -4.12 -1.60 -15.66
N THR A 178 -5.37 -1.71 -15.23
CA THR A 178 -5.79 -1.57 -13.82
C THR A 178 -6.45 -2.85 -13.32
N GLY A 179 -6.12 -3.25 -12.09
CA GLY A 179 -6.77 -4.37 -11.42
C GLY A 179 -8.02 -3.91 -10.69
N ASN A 180 -9.21 -4.39 -11.08
CA ASN A 180 -10.45 -4.02 -10.41
C ASN A 180 -10.64 -4.82 -9.10
N VAL A 181 -9.89 -4.45 -8.07
CA VAL A 181 -9.94 -5.03 -6.72
C VAL A 181 -11.36 -4.99 -6.16
N TRP A 182 -12.08 -3.88 -6.38
CA TRP A 182 -13.47 -3.74 -5.91
C TRP A 182 -14.39 -4.82 -6.47
N ALA A 183 -14.30 -5.09 -7.77
CA ALA A 183 -15.07 -6.16 -8.40
C ALA A 183 -14.62 -7.54 -7.89
N MET A 184 -13.32 -7.77 -7.75
CA MET A 184 -12.77 -9.04 -7.25
C MET A 184 -13.21 -9.34 -5.82
N THR A 185 -13.24 -8.33 -4.94
CA THR A 185 -13.68 -8.51 -3.55
C THR A 185 -15.19 -8.68 -3.41
N ARG A 186 -15.95 -8.46 -4.49
CA ARG A 186 -17.41 -8.57 -4.56
C ARG A 186 -17.91 -9.72 -5.45
N ASP A 187 -16.99 -10.52 -5.99
CA ASP A 187 -17.37 -11.68 -6.78
C ASP A 187 -18.03 -12.74 -5.88
N GLU A 188 -19.35 -12.91 -5.99
CA GLU A 188 -20.12 -13.86 -5.18
C GLU A 188 -19.74 -15.33 -5.44
N THR A 189 -19.04 -15.62 -6.55
CA THR A 189 -18.50 -16.96 -6.81
C THR A 189 -17.27 -17.26 -5.95
N VAL A 190 -16.63 -16.22 -5.39
CA VAL A 190 -15.45 -16.31 -4.52
C VAL A 190 -15.81 -15.98 -3.07
N TYR A 191 -16.57 -14.90 -2.85
CA TYR A 191 -16.98 -14.41 -1.54
C TYR A 191 -18.51 -14.44 -1.43
N LYS A 192 -19.05 -15.51 -0.83
CA LYS A 192 -20.50 -15.61 -0.62
C LYS A 192 -21.05 -14.41 0.18
N ASP A 193 -22.21 -13.87 -0.20
CA ASP A 193 -22.82 -12.71 0.45
C ASP A 193 -21.81 -11.53 0.54
N ALA A 194 -21.20 -11.17 -0.59
CA ALA A 194 -19.98 -10.35 -0.62
C ALA A 194 -20.16 -8.93 -0.05
N GLU A 195 -21.38 -8.39 -0.06
CA GLU A 195 -21.68 -7.07 0.50
C GLU A 195 -21.78 -7.08 2.04
N ALA A 196 -22.01 -8.25 2.65
CA ALA A 196 -22.02 -8.39 4.11
C ALA A 196 -20.60 -8.39 4.68
N PHE A 197 -20.44 -7.76 5.83
CA PHE A 197 -19.21 -7.87 6.63
C PHE A 197 -19.29 -9.13 7.50
N GLU A 198 -18.69 -10.22 7.01
CA GLU A 198 -18.76 -11.54 7.63
C GLU A 198 -17.35 -12.14 7.80
N PRO A 199 -16.68 -11.92 8.96
CA PRO A 199 -15.34 -12.48 9.20
C PRO A 199 -15.27 -14.01 9.19
N ASP A 200 -16.36 -14.72 9.54
CA ASP A 200 -16.35 -16.19 9.58
C ASP A 200 -16.26 -16.81 8.17
N ARG A 201 -16.39 -16.03 7.09
CA ARG A 201 -16.12 -16.51 5.72
C ARG A 201 -14.72 -17.10 5.56
N TYR A 202 -13.77 -16.64 6.37
CA TYR A 202 -12.38 -17.10 6.38
C TYR A 202 -12.15 -18.35 7.25
N LEU A 203 -13.20 -18.93 7.85
CA LEU A 203 -13.14 -20.30 8.38
C LEU A 203 -13.05 -21.33 7.25
N ASP A 204 -13.62 -21.00 6.09
CA ASP A 204 -13.47 -21.83 4.90
C ASP A 204 -12.04 -21.66 4.35
N PRO A 205 -11.22 -22.74 4.35
CA PRO A 205 -9.84 -22.66 3.88
C PRO A 205 -9.73 -22.38 2.38
N VAL A 206 -10.83 -22.49 1.60
CA VAL A 206 -10.80 -22.14 0.18
C VAL A 206 -11.02 -20.64 -0.07
N THR A 207 -11.52 -19.89 0.92
CA THR A 207 -11.70 -18.44 0.80
C THR A 207 -10.33 -17.76 0.69
N PRO A 208 -10.00 -17.10 -0.43
CA PRO A 208 -8.71 -16.47 -0.60
C PRO A 208 -8.59 -15.21 0.27
N ALA A 209 -7.36 -14.84 0.61
CA ALA A 209 -7.08 -13.56 1.25
C ALA A 209 -7.46 -12.38 0.32
N SER A 210 -7.74 -11.23 0.94
CA SER A 210 -8.07 -10.02 0.19
C SER A 210 -6.93 -9.64 -0.76
N PRO A 211 -7.20 -9.36 -2.05
CA PRO A 211 -6.15 -9.13 -3.03
C PRO A 211 -5.64 -7.67 -3.05
N VAL A 212 -5.94 -6.88 -2.01
CA VAL A 212 -5.64 -5.43 -1.93
C VAL A 212 -4.16 -5.06 -1.99
N PHE A 213 -3.25 -6.01 -1.73
CA PHE A 213 -1.80 -5.78 -1.76
C PHE A 213 -1.15 -6.12 -3.11
N GLY A 214 -1.96 -6.26 -4.16
CA GLY A 214 -1.47 -6.48 -5.51
C GLY A 214 -1.03 -7.91 -5.77
N TRP A 215 -0.45 -8.12 -6.95
CA TRP A 215 -0.06 -9.43 -7.44
C TRP A 215 1.17 -9.30 -8.32
N GLY A 216 2.20 -10.09 -8.02
CA GLY A 216 3.37 -10.36 -8.87
C GLY A 216 3.78 -9.29 -9.89
N ARG A 217 4.82 -8.52 -9.54
CA ARG A 217 5.45 -7.45 -10.36
C ARG A 217 4.42 -6.65 -11.17
N ARG A 218 3.43 -6.06 -10.51
CA ARG A 218 3.44 -5.55 -9.11
C ARG A 218 2.12 -5.80 -8.38
#